data_AF-A0A1V6SQJ3-F1
#
_entry.id   AF-A0A1V6SQJ3-F1
#
_cell.length_a   1.000
_cell.length_b   1.000
_cell.length_c   1.000
_cell.angle_alpha   90.00
_cell.angle_beta   90.00
_cell.angle_gamma   90.00
#
_symmetry.space_group_name_H-M   'P 1'
#
loop_
_entity.id
_entity.type
_entity.pdbx_description
1 polymer ?
#
loop_
_entity_poly.entity_id
_entity_poly.type
_entity_poly.pdbx_seq_one_letter_code
_entity_poly.pdbx_strand_id
1 'polypeptide(L)'
;MDAGFRMLCAYDSAPQCFSQWPTVVLEVGVSESYQKLRADADWWFANLQGAVKVVIIVTISQKKEEEEEKKKKKNLMITFETIILDRAMSLRPLPHLRRRYKTITRQKITTSREPGRSEHSAPITVCSDESLLIKFEEAFARQPIPPELDLLLEPDQLRTTSRHFWEVRNLVC
;
A
#
# COMPACT_ATOMS: atom_id res chain seq x y z
N MET A 1 11.35 18.77 -10.28
CA MET A 1 10.91 18.28 -11.60
C MET A 1 11.46 16.88 -11.72
N ASP A 2 10.63 15.87 -11.50
CA ASP A 2 10.91 14.52 -11.97
C ASP A 2 9.56 13.91 -12.33
N ALA A 3 9.22 14.06 -13.62
CA ALA A 3 8.02 13.52 -14.24
C ALA A 3 8.45 12.19 -14.85
N GLY A 4 8.55 11.15 -14.02
CA GLY A 4 9.30 9.97 -14.43
C GLY A 4 8.94 8.69 -13.69
N PHE A 5 7.65 8.45 -13.39
CA PHE A 5 7.09 7.10 -13.32
C PHE A 5 5.57 7.20 -13.20
N ARG A 6 4.92 7.45 -14.34
CA ARG A 6 3.47 7.55 -14.44
C ARG A 6 3.04 6.58 -15.52
N MET A 7 2.59 5.39 -15.09
CA MET A 7 1.81 4.37 -15.80
C MET A 7 2.30 2.96 -15.47
N LEU A 8 1.52 2.23 -14.65
CA LEU A 8 1.46 0.77 -14.64
C LEU A 8 -0.03 0.44 -14.46
N CYS A 9 -0.72 -0.26 -15.36
CA CYS A 9 -0.28 -1.31 -16.27
C CYS A 9 -0.68 -1.06 -17.74
N ALA A 10 0.30 -1.08 -18.64
CA ALA A 10 0.19 -1.83 -19.88
C ALA A 10 1.23 -2.95 -19.77
N TYR A 11 0.81 -4.13 -19.30
CA TYR A 11 1.61 -5.33 -19.48
C TYR A 11 1.51 -5.70 -20.96
N ASP A 12 2.66 -5.88 -21.57
CA ASP A 12 2.91 -5.95 -23.00
C ASP A 12 2.22 -7.20 -23.61
N SER A 13 0.95 -7.05 -24.04
CA SER A 13 0.26 -7.78 -25.13
C SER A 13 -1.26 -7.51 -25.11
N ALA A 14 -1.75 -6.86 -26.17
CA ALA A 14 -3.15 -6.63 -26.58
C ALA A 14 -3.91 -5.41 -26.02
N PRO A 15 -4.64 -4.67 -26.89
CA PRO A 15 -5.23 -3.37 -26.57
C PRO A 15 -6.58 -3.55 -25.89
N GLN A 16 -6.60 -3.49 -24.57
CA GLN A 16 -7.79 -3.09 -23.85
C GLN A 16 -7.52 -1.70 -23.28
N CYS A 17 -7.94 -0.68 -24.05
CA CYS A 17 -8.10 0.66 -23.52
C CYS A 17 -9.09 0.56 -22.37
N PHE A 18 -8.60 0.48 -21.13
CA PHE A 18 -9.41 0.67 -19.95
C PHE A 18 -9.98 2.10 -20.05
N SER A 19 -11.20 2.23 -20.57
CA SER A 19 -11.87 3.53 -20.71
C SER A 19 -12.25 4.14 -19.35
N GLN A 20 -11.93 3.45 -18.26
CA GLN A 20 -12.28 3.81 -16.90
C GLN A 20 -11.02 3.86 -16.03
N TRP A 21 -10.89 4.94 -15.28
CA TRP A 21 -9.86 5.13 -14.28
C TRP A 21 -9.94 4.05 -13.18
N PRO A 22 -8.81 3.65 -12.58
CA PRO A 22 -8.82 2.68 -11.50
C PRO A 22 -9.51 3.24 -10.26
N THR A 23 -10.20 2.37 -9.54
CA THR A 23 -10.85 2.64 -8.25
C THR A 23 -9.92 2.31 -7.07
N VAL A 24 -9.05 1.33 -7.25
CA VAL A 24 -8.01 0.88 -6.32
C VAL A 24 -6.65 1.05 -6.98
N VAL A 25 -5.71 1.69 -6.29
CA VAL A 25 -4.32 1.80 -6.73
C VAL A 25 -3.41 1.13 -5.72
N LEU A 26 -2.39 0.40 -6.17
CA LEU A 26 -1.36 -0.18 -5.33
C LEU A 26 -0.03 0.52 -5.62
N GLU A 27 0.51 1.20 -4.63
CA GLU A 27 1.83 1.86 -4.69
C GLU A 27 2.82 1.09 -3.82
N VAL A 28 3.94 0.67 -4.40
CA VAL A 28 4.94 -0.16 -3.71
C VAL A 28 6.31 0.47 -3.83
N GLY A 29 6.94 0.76 -2.70
CA GLY A 29 8.29 1.33 -2.65
C GLY A 29 9.25 0.48 -1.84
N VAL A 30 10.37 0.10 -2.46
CA VAL A 30 11.48 -0.61 -1.81
C VAL A 30 12.57 0.38 -1.46
N SER A 31 12.82 0.62 -0.17
CA SER A 31 13.77 1.64 0.30
C SER A 31 13.48 3.07 -0.16
N GLU A 32 12.30 3.30 -0.77
CA GLU A 32 11.78 4.62 -1.07
C GLU A 32 11.23 5.29 0.20
N SER A 33 11.26 6.61 0.26
CA SER A 33 10.71 7.32 1.41
C SER A 33 9.19 7.25 1.40
N TYR A 34 8.60 6.93 2.55
CA TYR A 34 7.16 6.95 2.75
C TYR A 34 6.51 8.28 2.30
N GLN A 35 7.23 9.39 2.46
CA GLN A 35 6.75 10.71 2.03
C GLN A 35 6.52 10.82 0.52
N LYS A 36 7.34 10.16 -0.32
CA LYS A 36 7.14 10.14 -1.78
C LYS A 36 5.92 9.32 -2.14
N LEU A 37 5.86 8.07 -1.66
CA LEU A 37 4.69 7.21 -1.86
C LEU A 37 3.39 7.87 -1.39
N ARG A 38 3.46 8.63 -0.28
CA ARG A 38 2.30 9.39 0.20
C ARG A 38 1.93 10.54 -0.73
N ALA A 39 2.90 11.27 -1.25
CA ALA A 39 2.65 12.32 -2.24
C ALA A 39 2.03 11.74 -3.53
N ASP A 40 2.48 10.57 -3.97
CA ASP A 40 1.92 9.87 -5.13
C ASP A 40 0.49 9.41 -4.87
N ALA A 41 0.23 8.84 -3.69
CA ALA A 41 -1.13 8.51 -3.27
C ALA A 41 -2.06 9.74 -3.25
N ASP A 42 -1.60 10.86 -2.70
CA ASP A 42 -2.36 12.11 -2.68
C ASP A 42 -2.61 12.64 -4.10
N TRP A 43 -1.63 12.49 -4.99
CA TRP A 43 -1.74 12.86 -6.40
C TRP A 43 -2.86 12.07 -7.10
N TRP A 44 -2.97 10.76 -6.87
CA TRP A 44 -4.04 9.93 -7.45
C TRP A 44 -5.44 10.45 -7.10
N PHE A 45 -5.64 10.84 -5.84
CA PHE A 45 -6.92 11.42 -5.40
C PHE A 45 -7.18 12.80 -5.99
N ALA A 46 -6.15 13.63 -6.11
CA ALA A 46 -6.29 15.01 -6.58
C ALA A 46 -6.58 15.10 -8.08
N ASN A 47 -5.97 14.21 -8.87
CA ASN A 47 -5.96 14.33 -10.32
C ASN A 47 -7.02 13.47 -11.03
N LEU A 48 -7.54 12.43 -10.38
CA LEU A 48 -8.51 11.51 -11.00
C LEU A 48 -9.98 11.81 -10.67
N GLN A 49 -10.33 13.07 -10.34
CA GLN A 49 -11.70 13.56 -10.14
C GLN A 49 -12.61 12.67 -9.26
N GLY A 50 -12.03 11.94 -8.31
CA GLY A 50 -12.77 11.03 -7.42
C GLY A 50 -13.06 9.65 -8.00
N ALA A 51 -12.43 9.25 -9.10
CA ALA A 51 -12.48 7.87 -9.60
C ALA A 51 -11.76 6.90 -8.65
N VAL A 52 -10.59 7.28 -8.16
CA VAL A 52 -9.85 6.53 -7.13
C VAL A 52 -10.57 6.63 -5.79
N LYS A 53 -10.83 5.48 -5.18
CA LYS A 53 -11.51 5.33 -3.89
C LYS A 53 -10.53 4.96 -2.78
N VAL A 54 -9.54 4.13 -3.09
CA VAL A 54 -8.50 3.72 -2.14
C VAL A 54 -7.14 3.65 -2.84
N VAL A 55 -6.08 4.03 -2.14
CA VAL A 55 -4.70 3.77 -2.54
C VAL A 55 -4.07 2.92 -1.45
N ILE A 56 -3.46 1.80 -1.81
CA ILE A 56 -2.75 0.91 -0.90
C ILE A 56 -1.27 1.21 -1.05
N ILE A 57 -0.63 1.70 0.02
CA ILE A 57 0.81 1.92 0.05
C ILE A 57 1.47 0.71 0.71
N VAL A 58 2.45 0.12 0.04
CA VAL A 58 3.33 -0.91 0.58
C VAL A 58 4.75 -0.35 0.66
N THR A 59 5.20 -0.05 1.88
CA THR A 59 6.55 0.44 2.13
C THR A 59 7.42 -0.68 2.66
N ILE A 60 8.58 -0.91 2.04
CA ILE A 60 9.55 -1.90 2.47
C ILE A 60 10.81 -1.17 2.92
N SER A 61 11.10 -1.23 4.22
CA SER A 61 12.20 -0.49 4.84
C SER A 61 13.11 -1.41 5.67
N GLN A 62 14.36 -0.97 5.84
CA GLN A 62 15.30 -1.60 6.77
C GLN A 62 15.30 -0.77 8.05
N LYS A 63 14.95 -1.39 9.18
CA LYS A 63 15.20 -0.81 10.49
C LYS A 63 16.69 -0.93 10.75
N LYS A 64 17.39 0.21 10.79
CA LYS A 64 18.75 0.26 11.32
C LYS A 64 18.61 0.16 12.83
N GLU A 65 19.04 -0.95 13.41
CA GLU A 65 19.33 -0.97 14.83
C GLU A 65 20.62 -0.16 15.02
N GLU A 66 20.49 0.97 15.70
CA GLU A 66 21.62 1.68 16.28
C GLU A 66 22.03 0.87 17.51
N GLU A 67 23.05 0.03 17.38
CA GLU A 67 24.13 -0.09 18.38
C GLU A 67 25.17 -1.15 17.99
N GLU A 68 26.42 -0.71 18.16
CA GLU A 68 27.68 -1.44 18.41
C GLU A 68 28.00 -2.71 17.59
N GLU A 69 28.85 -2.49 16.59
CA GLU A 69 30.08 -3.27 16.33
C GLU A 69 30.06 -4.78 16.69
N LYS A 70 29.07 -5.55 16.21
CA LYS A 70 29.16 -7.00 15.95
C LYS A 70 27.91 -7.47 15.20
N LYS A 71 28.08 -7.88 13.94
CA LYS A 71 27.04 -8.45 13.04
C LYS A 71 25.81 -7.55 12.86
N LYS A 72 25.90 -6.63 11.88
CA LYS A 72 24.78 -5.81 11.40
C LYS A 72 23.62 -6.68 10.91
N LYS A 73 22.66 -6.95 11.78
CA LYS A 73 21.47 -7.74 11.45
C LYS A 73 20.42 -6.82 10.87
N LYS A 74 20.04 -7.07 9.62
CA LYS A 74 19.08 -6.22 8.92
C LYS A 74 17.67 -6.65 9.32
N ASN A 75 17.01 -5.85 10.15
CA ASN A 75 15.58 -6.02 10.40
C ASN A 75 14.80 -5.39 9.25
N LEU A 76 14.05 -6.22 8.53
CA LEU A 76 13.17 -5.78 7.47
C LEU A 76 11.77 -5.57 8.01
N MET A 77 11.17 -4.46 7.61
CA MET A 77 9.82 -4.08 7.99
C MET A 77 9.05 -3.76 6.72
N ILE A 78 7.90 -4.42 6.55
CA ILE A 78 6.95 -4.12 5.48
C ILE A 78 5.72 -3.49 6.13
N THR A 79 5.30 -2.34 5.63
CA THR A 79 4.12 -1.64 6.11
C THR A 79 3.10 -1.54 4.98
N PHE A 80 1.89 -2.01 5.24
CA PHE A 80 0.72 -1.94 4.37
C PHE A 80 -0.21 -0.87 4.92
N GLU A 81 -0.55 0.13 4.11
CA GLU A 81 -1.45 1.21 4.51
C GLU A 81 -2.55 1.40 3.47
N THR A 82 -3.81 1.52 3.91
CA THR A 82 -4.90 1.95 3.04
C THR A 82 -5.14 3.43 3.22
N ILE A 83 -5.00 4.20 2.16
CA ILE A 83 -5.23 5.64 2.11
C ILE A 83 -6.59 5.90 1.45
N ILE A 84 -7.41 6.74 2.08
CA ILE A 84 -8.73 7.13 1.58
C ILE A 84 -8.91 8.64 1.68
N LEU A 85 -9.92 9.18 0.98
CA LEU A 85 -10.37 10.56 1.17
C LEU A 85 -11.09 10.76 2.51
N ASP A 86 -10.72 11.82 3.21
CA ASP A 86 -11.43 12.36 4.36
C ASP A 86 -12.74 13.02 3.87
N ARG A 87 -13.82 12.23 3.81
CA ARG A 87 -15.13 12.71 3.35
C ARG A 87 -15.67 13.85 4.23
N ALA A 88 -15.37 13.86 5.52
CA ALA A 88 -15.82 14.92 6.43
C ALA A 88 -15.20 16.28 6.10
N MET A 89 -13.93 16.29 5.67
CA MET A 89 -13.25 17.53 5.25
C MET A 89 -13.43 17.88 3.78
N SER A 90 -13.68 16.89 2.91
CA SER A 90 -13.86 17.11 1.46
C SER A 90 -15.21 17.74 1.08
N LEU A 91 -16.19 17.73 1.99
CA LEU A 91 -17.53 18.31 1.77
C LEU A 91 -17.65 19.78 2.19
N ARG A 92 -16.62 20.39 2.81
CA ARG A 92 -16.70 21.81 3.20
C ARG A 92 -16.60 22.71 1.96
N PRO A 93 -17.64 23.49 1.61
CA PRO A 93 -17.58 24.41 0.48
C PRO A 93 -16.69 25.60 0.87
N LEU A 94 -15.46 25.63 0.37
CA LEU A 94 -14.63 26.83 0.38
C LEU A 94 -14.74 27.47 -1.01
N PRO A 95 -15.38 28.66 -1.15
CA PRO A 95 -15.79 29.20 -2.45
C PRO A 95 -14.68 29.43 -3.47
N HIS A 96 -13.41 29.50 -3.05
CA HIS A 96 -12.29 29.94 -3.91
C HIS A 96 -11.05 29.05 -3.84
N LEU A 97 -11.14 27.87 -3.20
CA LEU A 97 -9.99 26.99 -3.05
C LEU A 97 -10.25 25.70 -3.82
N ARG A 98 -9.28 25.30 -4.67
CA ARG A 98 -9.27 23.98 -5.31
C ARG A 98 -9.69 22.94 -4.26
N ARG A 99 -10.62 22.04 -4.61
CA ARG A 99 -11.05 20.93 -3.73
C ARG A 99 -9.81 20.38 -3.04
N ARG A 100 -9.70 20.61 -1.73
CA ARG A 100 -8.61 20.05 -0.95
C ARG A 100 -8.98 18.61 -0.72
N TYR A 101 -8.43 17.73 -1.57
CA TYR A 101 -8.46 16.29 -1.35
C TYR A 101 -7.57 16.02 -0.14
N LYS A 102 -8.17 16.03 1.04
CA LYS A 102 -7.48 15.61 2.25
C LYS A 102 -7.60 14.09 2.33
N THR A 103 -6.46 13.42 2.37
CA THR A 103 -6.38 11.98 2.53
C THR A 103 -6.10 11.62 3.98
N ILE A 104 -6.51 10.43 4.41
CA ILE A 104 -6.22 9.85 5.72
C ILE A 104 -5.78 8.41 5.55
N THR A 105 -4.95 7.92 6.48
CA THR A 105 -4.64 6.51 6.59
C THR A 105 -5.77 5.83 7.36
N ARG A 106 -6.53 4.96 6.69
CA ARG A 106 -7.62 4.20 7.30
C ARG A 106 -7.10 3.04 8.15
N GLN A 107 -6.15 2.28 7.61
CA GLN A 107 -5.51 1.15 8.28
C GLN A 107 -4.02 1.17 7.99
N LYS A 108 -3.24 0.67 8.96
CA LYS A 108 -1.80 0.48 8.87
C LYS A 108 -1.45 -0.84 9.54
N ILE A 109 -0.98 -1.80 8.75
CA ILE A 109 -0.53 -3.10 9.22
C ILE A 109 0.94 -3.23 8.91
N THR A 110 1.72 -3.66 9.90
CA THR A 110 3.17 -3.84 9.72
C THR A 110 3.52 -5.30 9.93
N THR A 111 4.34 -5.84 9.05
CA THR A 111 4.99 -7.13 9.22
C THR A 111 6.48 -6.91 9.43
N SER A 112 7.03 -7.68 10.36
CA SER A 112 8.45 -7.64 10.68
C SER A 112 8.99 -9.05 10.81
N ARG A 113 10.29 -9.16 10.63
CA ARG A 113 11.02 -10.40 10.82
C ARG A 113 11.91 -10.27 12.05
N GLU A 114 11.77 -11.19 12.99
CA GLU A 114 12.68 -11.21 14.12
C GLU A 114 14.11 -11.60 13.70
N PRO A 115 15.12 -10.87 14.20
CA PRO A 115 16.50 -11.23 13.94
C PRO A 115 16.88 -12.49 14.75
N GLY A 116 17.15 -13.63 14.09
CA GLY A 116 18.10 -14.63 14.65
C GLY A 116 17.79 -16.11 14.66
N ARG A 117 16.61 -16.53 14.22
CA ARG A 117 16.43 -17.93 13.80
C ARG A 117 16.88 -18.08 12.35
N SER A 118 17.34 -19.27 11.98
CA SER A 118 17.73 -19.62 10.62
C SER A 118 16.84 -18.91 9.59
N GLU A 119 17.46 -18.25 8.61
CA GLU A 119 16.82 -17.29 7.69
C GLU A 119 15.73 -17.91 6.79
N HIS A 120 15.43 -19.20 6.96
CA HIS A 120 14.37 -19.92 6.25
C HIS A 120 13.19 -20.29 7.18
N SER A 121 13.32 -20.14 8.50
CA SER A 121 12.31 -20.58 9.48
C SER A 121 11.95 -19.54 10.56
N ALA A 122 12.57 -18.36 10.57
CA ALA A 122 12.21 -17.32 11.54
C ALA A 122 10.73 -16.88 11.35
N PRO A 123 9.94 -16.82 12.45
CA PRO A 123 8.55 -16.40 12.36
C PRO A 123 8.46 -14.94 11.90
N ILE A 124 7.49 -14.68 11.04
CA ILE A 124 7.13 -13.34 10.57
C ILE A 124 6.07 -12.83 11.52
N THR A 125 6.30 -11.73 12.20
CA THR A 125 5.30 -11.15 13.10
C THR A 125 4.46 -10.16 12.32
N VAL A 126 3.14 -10.24 12.49
CA VAL A 126 2.20 -9.22 12.01
C VAL A 126 1.77 -8.43 13.25
N CYS A 127 1.93 -7.09 13.22
CA CYS A 127 1.66 -6.25 14.38
C CYS A 127 0.15 -6.00 14.64
N SER A 128 -0.72 -6.57 13.82
CA SER A 128 -2.18 -6.44 13.94
C SER A 128 -2.82 -7.76 13.54
N ASP A 129 -3.85 -8.16 14.29
CA ASP A 129 -4.69 -9.32 13.98
C ASP A 129 -5.86 -8.95 13.04
N GLU A 130 -5.99 -7.67 12.68
CA GLU A 130 -7.03 -7.21 11.75
C GLU A 130 -6.63 -7.47 10.29
N SER A 131 -7.63 -7.73 9.45
CA SER A 131 -7.43 -7.82 8.00
C SER A 131 -7.34 -6.43 7.38
N LEU A 132 -6.52 -6.28 6.34
CA LEU A 132 -6.56 -5.08 5.51
C LEU A 132 -7.86 -5.10 4.71
N LEU A 133 -8.77 -4.17 5.03
CA LEU A 133 -10.10 -4.10 4.44
C LEU A 133 -10.08 -3.21 3.20
N ILE A 134 -10.60 -3.73 2.09
CA ILE A 134 -10.99 -2.95 0.92
C ILE A 134 -12.48 -3.21 0.70
N LYS A 135 -13.30 -2.17 0.83
CA LYS A 135 -14.73 -2.34 0.68
C LYS A 135 -15.06 -2.70 -0.77
N PHE A 136 -16.08 -3.54 -0.95
CA PHE A 136 -16.59 -3.88 -2.27
C PHE A 136 -16.98 -2.63 -3.06
N GLU A 137 -17.69 -1.69 -2.43
CA GLU A 137 -18.09 -0.43 -3.07
C GLU A 137 -16.90 0.44 -3.50
N GLU A 138 -15.76 0.33 -2.81
CA GLU A 138 -14.53 1.04 -3.16
C GLU A 138 -13.82 0.35 -4.31
N ALA A 139 -13.77 -0.99 -4.31
CA ALA A 139 -13.12 -1.76 -5.35
C ALA A 139 -13.90 -1.75 -6.68
N PHE A 140 -15.22 -1.86 -6.62
CA PHE A 140 -16.06 -2.08 -7.80
C PHE A 140 -16.94 -0.88 -8.18
N ALA A 141 -16.90 0.21 -7.41
CA ALA A 141 -17.69 1.43 -7.62
C ALA A 141 -19.22 1.20 -7.75
N ARG A 142 -19.72 0.11 -7.14
CA ARG A 142 -21.15 -0.23 -7.08
C ARG A 142 -21.46 -0.96 -5.77
N GLN A 143 -22.75 -1.07 -5.46
CA GLN A 143 -23.18 -1.87 -4.32
C GLN A 143 -22.93 -3.36 -4.58
N PRO A 144 -22.56 -4.14 -3.54
CA PRO A 144 -22.46 -5.59 -3.65
C PRO A 144 -23.84 -6.19 -3.91
N ILE A 145 -23.88 -7.21 -4.75
CA ILE A 145 -25.05 -8.06 -4.95
C ILE A 145 -24.71 -9.40 -4.28
N PRO A 146 -25.50 -9.90 -3.31
CA PRO A 146 -25.21 -11.17 -2.68
C PRO A 146 -24.92 -12.27 -3.72
N PRO A 147 -23.84 -13.06 -3.56
CA PRO A 147 -23.00 -13.22 -2.36
C PRO A 147 -21.70 -12.40 -2.34
N GLU A 148 -21.61 -11.29 -3.08
CA GLU A 148 -20.41 -10.44 -3.12
C GLU A 148 -20.11 -9.80 -1.75
N LEU A 149 -18.82 -9.78 -1.38
CA LEU A 149 -18.34 -9.32 -0.07
C LEU A 149 -17.13 -8.39 -0.21
N ASP A 150 -16.84 -7.67 0.88
CA ASP A 150 -15.62 -6.89 1.00
C ASP A 150 -14.37 -7.77 0.85
N LEU A 151 -13.29 -7.17 0.32
CA LEU A 151 -12.01 -7.86 0.17
C LEU A 151 -11.23 -7.73 1.48
N LEU A 152 -10.92 -8.87 2.09
CA LEU A 152 -10.16 -8.97 3.33
C LEU A 152 -8.80 -9.58 3.02
N LEU A 153 -7.72 -8.81 3.17
CA LEU A 153 -6.37 -9.37 3.19
C LEU A 153 -6.04 -9.78 4.62
N GLU A 154 -6.24 -11.06 4.90
CA GLU A 154 -6.03 -11.63 6.22
C GLU A 154 -4.57 -11.54 6.67
N PRO A 155 -4.32 -11.52 8.00
CA PRO A 155 -2.96 -11.51 8.54
C PRO A 155 -2.06 -12.61 7.97
N ASP A 156 -2.59 -13.80 7.70
CA ASP A 156 -1.83 -14.92 7.12
C ASP A 156 -1.45 -14.69 5.64
N GLN A 157 -2.29 -13.99 4.88
CA GLN A 157 -1.97 -13.58 3.51
C GLN A 157 -0.87 -12.51 3.52
N LEU A 158 -0.95 -11.53 4.44
CA LEU A 158 0.08 -10.51 4.61
C LEU A 158 1.41 -11.13 5.07
N ARG A 159 1.35 -12.11 5.97
CA ARG A 159 2.51 -12.90 6.44
C ARG A 159 3.16 -13.67 5.30
N THR A 160 2.36 -14.36 4.49
CA THR A 160 2.84 -15.16 3.36
C THR A 160 3.44 -14.29 2.26
N THR A 161 2.79 -13.18 1.93
CA THR A 161 3.33 -12.18 0.98
C THR A 161 4.66 -11.61 1.47
N SER A 162 4.75 -11.29 2.76
CA SER A 162 6.00 -10.78 3.37
C SER A 162 7.12 -11.82 3.30
N ARG A 163 6.80 -13.10 3.51
CA ARG A 163 7.75 -14.23 3.38
C ARG A 163 8.34 -14.30 1.99
N HIS A 164 7.48 -14.34 0.97
CA HIS A 164 7.92 -14.44 -0.42
C HIS A 164 8.81 -13.28 -0.83
N PHE A 165 8.46 -12.06 -0.42
CA PHE A 165 9.31 -10.90 -0.69
C PHE A 165 10.72 -11.04 -0.07
N TRP A 166 10.82 -11.54 1.16
CA TRP A 166 12.10 -11.75 1.83
C TRP A 166 12.91 -12.90 1.25
N GLU A 167 12.26 -13.99 0.83
CA GLU A 167 12.92 -15.11 0.15
C GLU A 167 13.52 -14.67 -1.19
N VAL A 168 12.75 -13.95 -2.03
CA VAL A 168 13.24 -13.43 -3.31
C VAL A 168 14.42 -12.49 -3.10
N ARG A 169 14.34 -11.60 -2.11
CA ARG A 169 15.45 -10.68 -1.80
C ARG A 169 16.72 -11.41 -1.37
N ASN A 170 16.61 -12.53 -0.67
CA ASN A 170 17.75 -13.35 -0.27
C ASN A 170 18.35 -14.18 -1.42
N LEU A 171 17.63 -14.36 -2.53
CA LEU A 171 18.12 -15.07 -3.72
C LEU A 171 18.90 -14.17 -4.69
N VAL A 172 18.81 -12.85 -4.53
CA VAL A 172 19.37 -11.84 -5.47
C VAL A 172 20.62 -11.14 -4.89
N CYS A 173 21.06 -11.51 -3.67
CA CYS A 173 22.27 -10.99 -3.01
C CYS A 173 23.22 -12.14 -2.67
#